data_AF-A0A428NAM6-F1
#
_entry.id   AF-A0A428NAM6-F1
#
_cell.length_a   1.000
_cell.length_b   1.000
_cell.length_c   1.000
_cell.angle_alpha   90.00
_cell.angle_beta   90.00
_cell.angle_gamma   90.00
#
_symmetry.space_group_name_H-M   'P 1'
#
loop_
_entity.id
_entity.type
_entity.pdbx_description
1 polymer ?
#
loop_
_entity_poly.entity_id
_entity_poly.type
_entity_poly.pdbx_seq_one_letter_code
_entity_poly.pdbx_strand_id
1 'polypeptide(L)'
;MIRYRKILELDHDKISLRGIAASTGNSRPKVTEIIERSKKKGLGYPLEEEMTDQWIEEFLFPEKTMEGSGRQALNFDYIHKELAKRNVTLSLLHHEYEAECRANQKIPYSYRSFARHYSNYADKYKATLRIRRKPGEIMEVDWAGSTTFILDRDTNLYITMILNEALLDKQQKE
;
A
#
# COMPACT_ATOMS: atom_id res chain seq x y z
N MET A 1 -8.96 -11.61 -5.64
CA MET A 1 -9.09 -10.65 -6.77
C MET A 1 -10.08 -11.24 -7.76
N ILE A 2 -10.95 -10.42 -8.36
CA ILE A 2 -11.95 -10.90 -9.32
C ILE A 2 -11.24 -11.19 -10.65
N ARG A 3 -11.51 -12.36 -11.24
CA ARG A 3 -10.95 -12.80 -12.54
C ARG A 3 -11.83 -12.31 -13.70
N TYR A 4 -11.79 -11.01 -13.98
CA TYR A 4 -12.63 -10.35 -14.99
C TYR A 4 -12.46 -10.95 -16.40
N ARG A 5 -11.23 -11.15 -16.85
CA ARG A 5 -10.93 -11.76 -18.16
C ARG A 5 -11.62 -13.12 -18.29
N LYS A 6 -11.52 -13.95 -17.26
CA LYS A 6 -12.12 -15.30 -17.24
C LYS A 6 -13.65 -15.25 -17.23
N ILE A 7 -14.25 -14.25 -16.56
CA ILE A 7 -15.71 -14.06 -16.59
C ILE A 7 -16.18 -13.76 -18.02
N LEU A 8 -15.50 -12.84 -18.72
CA LEU A 8 -15.88 -12.44 -20.08
C LEU A 8 -15.61 -13.54 -21.12
N GLU A 9 -14.51 -14.29 -20.97
CA GLU A 9 -14.23 -15.48 -21.77
C GLU A 9 -15.35 -16.53 -21.64
N LEU A 10 -15.75 -16.87 -20.40
CA LEU A 10 -16.79 -17.87 -20.18
C LEU A 10 -18.20 -17.40 -20.61
N ASP A 11 -18.49 -16.10 -20.55
CA ASP A 11 -19.73 -15.55 -21.13
C ASP A 11 -19.74 -15.66 -22.65
N HIS A 12 -18.60 -15.43 -23.30
CA HIS A 12 -18.43 -15.62 -24.75
C HIS A 12 -18.65 -17.09 -25.16
N ASP A 13 -18.13 -18.03 -24.37
CA ASP A 13 -18.33 -19.48 -24.53
C ASP A 13 -19.78 -19.94 -24.20
N LYS A 14 -20.69 -19.01 -23.89
CA LYS A 14 -22.10 -19.24 -23.56
C LYS A 14 -22.30 -20.14 -22.33
N ILE A 15 -21.35 -20.15 -21.40
CA ILE A 15 -21.49 -20.85 -20.12
C ILE A 15 -22.56 -20.17 -19.27
N SER A 16 -23.41 -20.96 -18.62
CA SER A 16 -24.44 -20.40 -17.75
C SER A 16 -23.85 -19.56 -16.61
N LEU A 17 -24.57 -18.52 -16.16
CA LEU A 17 -24.14 -17.68 -15.03
C LEU A 17 -23.79 -18.49 -13.77
N ARG A 18 -24.47 -19.62 -13.54
CA ARG A 18 -24.17 -20.54 -12.44
C ARG A 18 -22.81 -21.22 -12.63
N GLY A 19 -22.49 -21.66 -13.84
CA GLY A 19 -21.20 -22.24 -14.18
C GLY A 19 -20.05 -21.24 -14.07
N ILE A 20 -20.27 -20.00 -14.52
CA ILE A 20 -19.28 -18.92 -14.40
C ILE A 20 -19.02 -18.59 -12.92
N ALA A 21 -20.07 -18.42 -12.12
CA ALA A 21 -19.97 -18.17 -10.69
C ALA A 21 -19.17 -19.27 -9.97
N ALA A 22 -19.49 -20.54 -10.25
CA ALA A 22 -18.80 -21.70 -9.68
C ALA A 22 -17.32 -21.76 -10.09
N SER A 23 -17.02 -21.49 -11.36
CA SER A 23 -15.64 -21.56 -11.90
C SER A 23 -14.76 -20.41 -11.43
N THR A 24 -15.35 -19.22 -11.25
CA THR A 24 -14.62 -18.00 -10.91
C THR A 24 -14.56 -17.73 -9.41
N GLY A 25 -15.45 -18.34 -8.61
CA GLY A 25 -15.58 -18.13 -7.17
C GLY A 25 -16.34 -16.87 -6.79
N ASN A 26 -17.07 -16.26 -7.74
CA ASN A 26 -17.83 -15.02 -7.52
C ASN A 26 -19.32 -15.29 -7.36
N SER A 27 -20.03 -14.40 -6.67
CA SER A 27 -21.48 -14.49 -6.55
C SER A 27 -22.17 -14.26 -7.91
N ARG A 28 -23.31 -14.92 -8.13
CA ARG A 28 -24.10 -14.73 -9.36
C ARG A 28 -24.45 -13.26 -9.64
N PRO A 29 -24.90 -12.45 -8.66
CA PRO A 29 -25.18 -11.04 -8.89
C PRO A 29 -23.96 -10.25 -9.36
N LYS A 30 -22.77 -10.54 -8.79
CA LYS A 30 -21.52 -9.90 -9.21
C LYS A 30 -21.14 -10.27 -10.65
N VAL A 31 -21.27 -11.54 -11.01
CA VAL A 31 -21.02 -12.01 -12.38
C VAL A 31 -21.98 -11.32 -13.36
N THR A 32 -23.28 -11.26 -13.04
CA THR A 32 -24.28 -10.57 -13.84
C THR A 32 -23.95 -9.08 -14.01
N GLU A 33 -23.61 -8.38 -12.92
CA GLU A 33 -23.24 -6.96 -12.95
C GLU A 33 -22.05 -6.70 -13.90
N ILE A 34 -21.03 -7.56 -13.86
CA ILE A 34 -19.85 -7.45 -14.72
C ILE A 34 -20.22 -7.63 -16.19
N ILE A 35 -20.98 -8.69 -16.51
CA ILE A 35 -21.41 -8.98 -17.88
C ILE A 35 -22.29 -7.86 -18.42
N GLU A 36 -23.27 -7.37 -17.66
CA GLU A 36 -24.14 -6.29 -18.08
C GLU A 36 -23.38 -4.97 -18.31
N ARG A 37 -22.46 -4.61 -17.40
CA ARG A 37 -21.63 -3.42 -17.58
C ARG A 37 -20.71 -3.55 -18.79
N SER A 38 -20.13 -4.73 -19.02
CA SER A 38 -19.27 -4.98 -20.18
C SER A 38 -20.03 -4.75 -21.49
N LYS A 39 -21.24 -5.32 -21.60
CA LYS A 39 -22.14 -5.13 -22.75
C LYS A 39 -22.51 -3.66 -22.95
N LYS A 40 -22.84 -2.94 -21.87
CA LYS A 40 -23.16 -1.50 -21.92
C LYS A 40 -21.98 -0.64 -22.41
N LYS A 41 -20.75 -1.02 -22.07
CA LYS A 41 -19.54 -0.29 -22.47
C LYS A 41 -18.89 -0.84 -23.75
N GLY A 42 -19.52 -1.79 -24.44
CA GLY A 42 -18.98 -2.39 -25.66
C GLY A 42 -17.73 -3.26 -25.44
N LEU A 43 -17.49 -3.71 -24.21
CA LEU A 43 -16.36 -4.57 -23.87
C LEU A 43 -16.74 -6.04 -24.07
N GLY A 44 -16.03 -6.74 -24.96
CA GLY A 44 -16.30 -8.14 -25.27
C GLY A 44 -15.03 -8.93 -25.56
N TYR A 45 -15.16 -10.25 -25.58
CA TYR A 45 -14.09 -11.16 -26.01
C TYR A 45 -14.02 -11.22 -27.54
N PRO A 46 -12.83 -11.37 -28.18
CA PRO A 46 -11.51 -11.54 -27.58
C PRO A 46 -10.93 -10.27 -26.95
N LEU A 47 -10.27 -10.43 -25.81
CA LEU A 47 -9.60 -9.35 -25.08
C LEU A 47 -8.12 -9.29 -25.46
N GLU A 48 -7.62 -8.10 -25.75
CA GLU A 48 -6.20 -7.85 -26.00
C GLU A 48 -5.35 -8.17 -24.75
N GLU A 49 -4.05 -8.37 -24.94
CA GLU A 49 -3.12 -8.75 -23.86
C GLU A 49 -3.00 -7.64 -22.79
N GLU A 50 -3.14 -6.38 -23.21
CA GLU A 50 -3.11 -5.19 -22.36
C GLU A 50 -4.34 -5.08 -21.43
N MET A 51 -5.44 -5.76 -21.77
CA MET A 51 -6.71 -5.73 -21.03
C MET A 51 -6.68 -6.66 -19.81
N THR A 52 -5.78 -6.38 -18.87
CA THR A 52 -5.63 -7.13 -17.62
C THR A 52 -6.88 -7.07 -16.74
N ASP A 53 -6.99 -7.95 -15.74
CA ASP A 53 -8.10 -7.91 -14.77
C ASP A 53 -8.22 -6.55 -14.08
N GLN A 54 -7.09 -5.89 -13.81
CA GLN A 54 -7.06 -4.54 -13.23
C GLN A 54 -7.60 -3.50 -14.22
N TRP A 55 -7.13 -3.53 -15.46
CA TRP A 55 -7.62 -2.62 -16.51
C TRP A 55 -9.14 -2.75 -16.70
N ILE A 56 -9.66 -3.98 -16.72
CA ILE A 56 -11.10 -4.24 -16.86
C ILE A 56 -11.87 -3.73 -15.64
N GLU A 57 -11.33 -3.88 -14.43
CA GLU A 57 -11.96 -3.31 -13.23
C GLU A 57 -12.07 -1.79 -13.32
N GLU A 58 -10.98 -1.11 -13.68
CA GLU A 58 -10.92 0.35 -13.83
C GLU A 58 -11.86 0.83 -14.94
N PHE A 59 -11.88 0.12 -16.07
CA PHE A 59 -12.75 0.42 -17.19
C PHE A 59 -14.24 0.21 -16.85
N LEU A 60 -14.61 -0.88 -16.17
CA LEU A 60 -16.02 -1.18 -15.84
C LEU A 60 -16.53 -0.44 -14.61
N PHE A 61 -15.66 -0.12 -13.65
CA PHE A 61 -15.99 0.49 -12.36
C PHE A 61 -15.13 1.74 -12.10
N PRO A 62 -15.19 2.77 -12.97
CA PRO A 62 -14.39 3.98 -12.79
C PRO A 62 -14.67 4.68 -11.45
N GLU A 63 -15.87 4.54 -10.87
CA GLU A 63 -16.22 5.08 -9.56
C GLU A 63 -15.46 4.45 -8.39
N LYS A 64 -14.85 3.27 -8.58
CA LYS A 64 -14.02 2.61 -7.57
C LYS A 64 -12.57 3.06 -7.59
N THR A 65 -12.15 3.75 -8.65
CA THR A 65 -10.80 4.33 -8.73
C THR A 65 -10.62 5.39 -7.65
N MET A 66 -9.36 5.70 -7.30
CA MET A 66 -9.09 6.74 -6.32
C MET A 66 -9.68 8.08 -6.78
N GLU A 67 -9.54 8.38 -8.07
CA GLU A 67 -10.06 9.57 -8.72
C GLU A 67 -11.60 9.60 -8.76
N GLY A 68 -12.23 8.46 -9.06
CA GLY A 68 -13.69 8.35 -9.16
C GLY A 68 -14.41 8.26 -7.82
N SER A 69 -13.70 7.99 -6.72
CA SER A 69 -14.29 7.80 -5.40
C SER A 69 -14.74 9.10 -4.71
N GLY A 70 -14.39 10.27 -5.27
CA GLY A 70 -14.65 11.59 -4.67
C GLY A 70 -13.81 11.89 -3.43
N ARG A 71 -12.88 10.99 -3.05
CA ARG A 71 -11.92 11.21 -1.96
C ARG A 71 -10.73 12.03 -2.43
N GLN A 72 -10.01 12.63 -1.49
CA GLN A 72 -8.74 13.30 -1.81
C GLN A 72 -7.71 12.25 -2.24
N ALA A 73 -7.16 12.43 -3.44
CA ALA A 73 -6.12 11.56 -3.98
C ALA A 73 -4.85 11.58 -3.10
N LEU A 74 -4.12 10.47 -3.09
CA LEU A 74 -2.86 10.33 -2.34
C LEU A 74 -1.68 10.66 -3.24
N ASN A 75 -0.83 11.59 -2.80
CA ASN A 75 0.45 11.85 -3.46
C ASN A 75 1.52 10.90 -2.91
N PHE A 76 1.67 9.72 -3.53
CA PHE A 76 2.60 8.72 -3.04
C PHE A 76 4.07 9.13 -3.15
N ASP A 77 4.44 9.91 -4.17
CA ASP A 77 5.81 10.40 -4.33
C ASP A 77 6.19 11.35 -3.18
N TYR A 78 5.26 12.23 -2.77
CA TYR A 78 5.44 13.08 -1.60
C TYR A 78 5.55 12.24 -0.32
N ILE A 79 4.58 11.33 -0.09
CA ILE A 79 4.55 10.48 1.11
C ILE A 79 5.85 9.68 1.24
N HIS A 80 6.33 9.08 0.15
CA HIS A 80 7.54 8.26 0.14
C HIS A 80 8.80 9.10 0.42
N LYS A 81 8.89 10.32 -0.14
CA LYS A 81 9.99 11.25 0.14
C LYS A 81 9.99 11.74 1.58
N GLU A 82 8.82 12.07 2.14
CA GLU A 82 8.72 12.54 3.52
C GLU A 82 9.06 11.44 4.53
N LEU A 83 8.67 10.19 4.25
CA LEU A 83 9.01 9.04 5.11
C LEU A 83 10.51 8.74 5.19
N ALA A 84 11.32 9.25 4.25
CA ALA A 84 12.77 9.15 4.33
C ALA A 84 13.40 10.15 5.32
N LYS A 85 12.63 11.14 5.81
CA LYS A 85 13.11 12.12 6.79
C LYS A 85 13.03 11.56 8.21
N ARG A 86 13.92 12.07 9.05
CA ARG A 86 13.97 11.70 10.47
C ARG A 86 12.68 12.11 11.19
N ASN A 87 12.21 11.24 12.09
CA ASN A 87 11.02 11.44 12.92
C ASN A 87 9.69 11.54 12.15
N VAL A 88 9.67 11.23 10.85
CA VAL A 88 8.43 11.17 10.07
C VAL A 88 7.87 9.76 10.10
N THR A 89 6.59 9.64 10.42
CA THR A 89 5.89 8.35 10.47
C THR A 89 4.69 8.36 9.54
N LEU A 90 4.25 7.17 9.13
CA LEU A 90 3.06 7.03 8.28
C LEU A 90 1.79 7.56 8.96
N SER A 91 1.70 7.46 10.29
CA SER A 91 0.61 8.03 11.07
C SER A 91 0.65 9.55 11.12
N LEU A 92 1.84 10.16 11.24
CA LEU A 92 2.00 11.61 11.17
C LEU A 92 1.52 12.15 9.81
N LEU A 93 2.00 11.56 8.71
CA LEU A 93 1.60 11.97 7.37
C LEU A 93 0.11 11.75 7.10
N HIS A 94 -0.49 10.70 7.67
CA HIS A 94 -1.93 10.49 7.58
C HIS A 94 -2.72 11.59 8.31
N HIS A 95 -2.25 12.03 9.49
CA HIS A 95 -2.89 13.13 10.22
C HIS A 95 -2.81 14.46 9.45
N GLU A 96 -1.66 14.76 8.83
CA GLU A 96 -1.49 15.94 7.97
C GLU A 96 -2.42 15.87 6.74
N TYR A 97 -2.47 14.71 6.09
CA TYR A 97 -3.39 14.45 4.98
C TYR A 97 -4.86 14.66 5.37
N GLU A 98 -5.28 14.19 6.55
CA GLU A 98 -6.65 14.43 7.02
C GLU A 98 -6.94 15.91 7.27
N ALA A 99 -5.98 16.66 7.80
CA ALA A 99 -6.10 18.10 8.00
C ALA A 99 -6.27 18.84 6.66
N GLU A 100 -5.47 18.48 5.65
CA GLU A 100 -5.57 19.00 4.29
C GLU A 100 -6.94 18.65 3.65
N CYS A 101 -7.42 17.41 3.82
CA CYS A 101 -8.73 17.00 3.33
C CYS A 101 -9.86 17.85 3.91
N ARG A 102 -9.81 18.13 5.23
CA ARG A 102 -10.79 18.98 5.90
C ARG A 102 -10.75 20.42 5.38
N ALA A 103 -9.55 20.97 5.15
CA ALA A 103 -9.38 22.31 4.58
C ALA A 103 -9.95 22.41 3.16
N ASN A 104 -9.78 21.35 2.35
CA ASN A 104 -10.24 21.29 0.97
C ASN A 104 -11.67 20.71 0.81
N GLN A 105 -12.41 20.51 1.91
CA GLN A 105 -13.77 19.94 1.93
C GLN A 105 -13.90 18.58 1.21
N LYS A 106 -12.85 17.74 1.29
CA LYS A 106 -12.85 16.39 0.71
C LYS A 106 -12.89 15.31 1.77
N ILE A 107 -13.35 14.12 1.37
CA ILE A 107 -13.43 12.96 2.26
C ILE A 107 -12.05 12.29 2.33
N PRO A 108 -11.43 12.17 3.52
CA PRO A 108 -10.15 11.48 3.66
C PRO A 108 -10.32 9.96 3.61
N TYR A 109 -9.25 9.25 3.23
CA TYR A 109 -9.12 7.82 3.51
C TYR A 109 -8.88 7.56 5.00
N SER A 110 -9.44 6.45 5.51
CA SER A 110 -9.08 5.95 6.84
C SER A 110 -7.61 5.53 6.89
N TYR A 111 -7.00 5.58 8.08
CA TYR A 111 -5.59 5.20 8.28
C TYR A 111 -5.26 3.82 7.67
N ARG A 112 -6.13 2.82 7.91
CA ARG A 112 -5.94 1.46 7.37
C ARG A 112 -5.87 1.46 5.84
N SER A 113 -6.72 2.24 5.18
CA SER A 113 -6.76 2.31 3.72
C SER A 113 -5.53 3.07 3.22
N PHE A 114 -5.21 4.20 3.83
CA PHE A 114 -4.02 5.01 3.54
C PHE A 114 -2.75 4.16 3.60
N ALA A 115 -2.56 3.43 4.70
CA ALA A 115 -1.40 2.57 4.89
C ALA A 115 -1.34 1.43 3.87
N ARG A 116 -2.47 0.79 3.55
CA ARG A 116 -2.53 -0.25 2.52
C ARG A 116 -2.14 0.30 1.14
N HIS A 117 -2.67 1.46 0.75
CA HIS A 117 -2.37 2.09 -0.52
C HIS A 117 -0.89 2.46 -0.62
N TYR A 118 -0.31 3.01 0.45
CA TYR A 118 1.12 3.29 0.52
C TYR A 118 1.97 2.01 0.44
N SER A 119 1.61 0.94 1.16
CA SER A 119 2.34 -0.33 1.10
C SER A 119 2.41 -0.88 -0.33
N ASN A 120 1.28 -0.88 -1.05
CA ASN A 120 1.24 -1.33 -2.44
C ASN A 120 2.14 -0.47 -3.35
N TYR A 121 2.19 0.84 -3.13
CA TYR A 121 3.11 1.73 -3.85
C TYR A 121 4.58 1.42 -3.50
N ALA A 122 4.88 1.26 -2.20
CA ALA A 122 6.23 1.00 -1.71
C ALA A 122 6.77 -0.36 -2.17
N ASP A 123 5.91 -1.35 -2.41
CA ASP A 123 6.32 -2.67 -2.91
C ASP A 123 7.04 -2.58 -4.26
N LYS A 124 6.77 -1.57 -5.10
CA LYS A 124 7.51 -1.29 -6.34
C LYS A 124 9.00 -0.99 -6.09
N TYR A 125 9.31 -0.42 -4.92
CA TYR A 125 10.65 0.03 -4.55
C TYR A 125 11.35 -0.91 -3.57
N LYS A 126 10.68 -1.97 -3.08
CA LYS A 126 11.26 -2.93 -2.15
C LYS A 126 12.28 -3.83 -2.85
N ALA A 127 13.53 -3.39 -2.85
CA ALA A 127 14.68 -4.28 -2.99
C ALA A 127 14.91 -4.98 -1.64
N THR A 128 14.37 -6.18 -1.45
CA THR A 128 14.63 -6.98 -0.25
C THR A 128 15.90 -7.81 -0.44
N LEU A 129 16.97 -7.44 0.28
CA LEU A 129 18.16 -8.29 0.41
C LEU A 129 18.02 -9.15 1.67
N ARG A 130 17.92 -10.46 1.52
CA ARG A 130 17.95 -11.38 2.66
C ARG A 130 19.39 -11.47 3.18
N ILE A 131 19.67 -10.80 4.30
CA ILE A 131 20.93 -10.92 5.02
C ILE A 131 20.83 -12.12 5.97
N ARG A 132 21.70 -13.12 5.80
CA ARG A 132 21.83 -14.23 6.76
C ARG A 132 22.78 -13.81 7.87
N ARG A 133 22.37 -13.93 9.13
CA ARG A 133 23.21 -13.62 10.29
C ARG A 133 23.34 -14.80 11.23
N LYS A 134 24.54 -14.99 11.78
CA LYS A 134 24.81 -15.95 12.85
C LYS A 134 24.86 -15.19 14.18
N PRO A 135 24.21 -15.70 15.24
CA PRO A 135 24.19 -15.05 16.54
C PRO A 135 25.59 -14.83 17.11
N GLY A 136 25.84 -13.65 17.68
CA GLY A 136 27.11 -13.32 18.33
C GLY A 136 28.31 -13.08 17.40
N GLU A 137 28.16 -13.22 16.07
CA GLU A 137 29.22 -12.89 15.10
C GLU A 137 29.22 -11.41 14.72
N ILE A 138 28.04 -10.76 14.72
CA ILE A 138 27.88 -9.36 14.32
C ILE A 138 27.18 -8.59 15.45
N MET A 139 27.71 -7.41 15.78
CA MET A 139 27.09 -6.42 16.65
C MET A 139 26.86 -5.16 15.83
N GLU A 140 25.63 -4.68 15.82
CA GLU A 140 25.28 -3.43 15.14
C GLU A 140 25.16 -2.33 16.19
N VAL A 141 25.91 -1.25 15.96
CA VAL A 141 25.87 -0.05 16.79
C VAL A 141 25.18 1.02 15.97
N ASP A 142 23.99 1.42 16.38
CA ASP A 142 23.26 2.51 15.75
C ASP A 142 23.34 3.77 16.61
N TRP A 143 23.46 4.91 15.94
CA TRP A 143 23.39 6.20 16.61
C TRP A 143 21.92 6.59 16.74
N ALA A 144 21.47 6.97 17.94
CA ALA A 144 20.08 7.38 18.21
C ALA A 144 19.62 8.63 17.42
N GLY A 145 20.51 9.22 16.62
CA GLY A 145 20.24 10.29 15.66
C GLY A 145 20.20 11.69 16.28
N SER A 146 19.98 11.82 17.58
CA SER A 146 19.91 13.11 18.30
C SER A 146 20.95 13.14 19.38
N THR A 147 21.64 14.27 19.47
CA THR A 147 22.51 14.58 20.60
C THR A 147 21.66 14.96 21.81
N THR A 148 22.10 14.52 22.99
CA THR A 148 21.55 14.94 24.28
C THR A 148 22.62 15.68 25.07
N PHE A 149 22.26 16.29 26.20
CA PHE A 149 23.21 16.99 27.06
C PHE A 149 23.23 16.37 28.46
N ILE A 150 24.41 16.24 29.04
CA ILE A 150 24.59 15.89 30.45
C ILE A 150 25.26 17.06 31.17
N LEU A 151 24.77 17.37 32.37
CA LEU A 151 25.42 18.30 33.27
C LEU A 151 26.55 17.57 33.99
N ASP A 152 27.79 17.96 33.71
CA ASP A 152 28.95 17.49 34.45
C ASP A 152 28.91 18.07 35.87
N ARG A 153 28.97 17.20 36.89
CA ARG A 153 28.89 17.59 38.30
C ARG A 153 30.15 18.27 38.80
N ASP A 154 31.30 18.01 38.18
CA ASP A 154 32.60 18.53 38.62
C ASP A 154 32.87 19.91 38.01
N THR A 155 32.46 20.11 36.75
CA THR A 155 32.68 21.38 36.03
C THR A 155 31.44 22.27 35.96
N ASN A 156 30.24 21.73 36.26
CA ASN A 156 28.95 22.40 36.14
C ASN A 156 28.65 22.90 34.72
N LEU A 157 29.24 22.25 33.70
CA LEU A 157 29.06 22.56 32.28
C LEU A 157 28.17 21.52 31.60
N TYR A 158 27.47 21.95 30.55
CA TYR A 158 26.71 21.06 29.68
C TYR A 158 27.63 20.43 28.62
N ILE A 159 27.75 19.10 28.66
CA ILE A 159 28.52 18.33 27.68
C ILE A 159 27.54 17.69 26.69
N THR A 160 27.82 17.88 25.39
CA THR A 160 27.05 17.24 24.32
C THR A 160 27.41 15.77 24.25
N MET A 161 26.42 14.89 24.30
CA MET A 161 26.59 13.45 24.19
C MET A 161 25.87 12.87 22.98
N ILE A 162 26.51 11.85 22.43
CA ILE A 162 25.98 10.97 21.41
C ILE A 162 25.57 9.65 22.08
N LEU A 163 24.28 9.31 21.98
CA LEU A 163 23.76 8.03 22.46
C LEU A 163 23.83 7.00 21.34
N ASN A 164 24.50 5.88 21.59
CA ASN A 164 24.55 4.75 20.69
C ASN A 164 23.82 3.56 21.31
N GLU A 165 23.00 2.88 20.53
CA GLU A 165 22.33 1.65 20.90
C GLU A 165 23.04 0.48 20.21
N ALA A 166 23.43 -0.53 20.99
CA ALA A 166 24.09 -1.72 20.46
C ALA A 166 23.15 -2.92 20.52
N LEU A 167 22.90 -3.53 19.37
CA LEU A 167 22.10 -4.74 19.24
C LEU A 167 23.00 -5.91 18.86
N LEU A 168 22.93 -6.96 19.67
CA LEU A 168 23.58 -8.24 19.38
C LEU A 168 22.56 -9.16 18.71
N ASP A 169 22.93 -9.75 17.58
CA ASP A 169 22.05 -10.66 16.84
C ASP A 169 21.63 -11.85 17.72
N LYS A 170 20.31 -12.02 17.90
CA LYS A 170 19.72 -13.18 18.60
C LYS A 170 19.32 -14.26 17.59
N GLN A 171 19.36 -15.53 18.02
CA GLN A 171 18.77 -16.63 17.23
C GLN A 171 17.30 -16.34 16.93
N GLN A 172 16.94 -16.27 15.65
CA GLN A 172 15.56 -16.48 15.23
C GLN A 172 15.30 -17.98 15.36
N LYS A 173 14.47 -18.39 16.33
CA LYS A 173 13.93 -19.75 16.38
C LYS A 173 13.02 -19.92 15.16
N GLU A 174 13.32 -20.94 14.35
CA GLU A 174 12.44 -21.44 13.28
C GLU A 174 11.13 -22.00 13.83
#